data_AF-A0A396PAZ7-F1
#
_entry.id   AF-A0A396PAZ7-F1
#
_cell.length_a   1.000
_cell.length_b   1.000
_cell.length_c   1.000
_cell.angle_alpha   90.00
_cell.angle_beta   90.00
_cell.angle_gamma   90.00
#
_symmetry.space_group_name_H-M   'P 1'
#
loop_
_entity.id
_entity.type
_entity.pdbx_description
1 polymer ?
#
loop_
_entity_poly.entity_id
_entity_poly.type
_entity_poly.pdbx_seq_one_letter_code
_entity_poly.pdbx_strand_id
1 'polypeptide(L)'
;MNKVILLVFCHLVGDYVLQNDFIAKTKGSNWYHLFVHCALYCLPFYLAFGLTWQLGVVFVTHCIIDPLKARYQKISYVTDQVLHYFVSLVYFL
;
A
#
# COMPACT_ATOMS: atom_id res chain seq x y z
N MET A 1 -5.68 8.88 -19.37
CA MET A 1 -5.64 7.50 -18.85
C MET A 1 -6.73 7.36 -17.79
N ASN A 2 -7.49 6.26 -17.76
CA ASN A 2 -8.59 6.08 -16.80
C ASN A 2 -8.04 6.05 -15.36
N LYS A 3 -8.52 6.93 -14.47
CA LYS A 3 -8.07 7.01 -13.07
C LYS A 3 -8.14 5.67 -12.35
N VAL A 4 -9.19 4.88 -12.62
CA VAL A 4 -9.33 3.52 -12.04
C VAL A 4 -8.16 2.63 -12.42
N ILE A 5 -7.78 2.63 -13.71
CA ILE A 5 -6.65 1.83 -14.21
C ILE A 5 -5.34 2.29 -13.57
N LEU A 6 -5.15 3.61 -13.41
CA LEU A 6 -3.98 4.16 -12.72
C LEU A 6 -3.89 3.69 -11.27
N LEU A 7 -4.98 3.73 -10.51
CA LEU A 7 -5.00 3.28 -9.11
C LEU A 7 -4.69 1.77 -9.02
N VAL A 8 -5.24 0.97 -9.94
CA VAL A 8 -4.92 -0.46 -10.03
C VAL A 8 -3.43 -0.69 -10.24
N PHE A 9 -2.82 0.00 -11.21
CA PHE A 9 -1.38 -0.13 -11.45
C PHE A 9 -0.53 0.40 -10.31
N CYS A 10 -0.93 1.50 -9.65
CA CYS A 10 -0.18 2.02 -8.51
C CYS A 10 -0.10 0.99 -7.39
N HIS A 11 -1.23 0.35 -7.07
CA HIS A 11 -1.27 -0.73 -6.10
C HIS A 11 -0.40 -1.92 -6.52
N LEU A 12 -0.53 -2.40 -7.78
CA LEU A 12 0.25 -3.55 -8.26
C LEU A 12 1.76 -3.27 -8.23
N VAL A 13 2.18 -2.08 -8.65
CA VAL A 13 3.59 -1.68 -8.59
C VAL A 13 4.07 -1.61 -7.14
N GLY A 14 3.28 -1.03 -6.23
CA GLY A 14 3.63 -0.93 -4.81
C GLY A 14 3.79 -2.28 -4.12
N ASP A 15 2.79 -3.16 -4.24
CA ASP A 15 2.71 -4.42 -3.48
C ASP A 15 3.40 -5.62 -4.13
N TYR A 16 3.61 -5.61 -5.46
CA TYR A 16 4.14 -6.77 -6.18
C TYR A 16 5.49 -6.48 -6.85
N VAL A 17 5.71 -5.28 -7.36
CA VAL A 17 6.97 -4.93 -8.05
C VAL A 17 8.00 -4.39 -7.05
N LEU A 18 7.61 -3.44 -6.21
CA LEU A 18 8.52 -2.77 -5.27
C LEU A 18 8.70 -3.51 -3.95
N GLN A 19 7.75 -4.37 -3.59
CA GLN A 19 7.88 -5.27 -2.45
C GLN A 19 8.66 -6.53 -2.83
N ASN A 20 9.97 -6.52 -2.56
CA ASN A 20 10.79 -7.72 -2.73
C ASN A 20 10.52 -8.79 -1.65
N ASP A 21 11.03 -10.00 -1.88
CA ASP A 21 10.87 -11.16 -1.00
C ASP A 21 11.39 -10.92 0.43
N PHE A 22 12.50 -10.18 0.58
CA PHE A 22 13.03 -9.84 1.90
C PHE A 22 12.06 -8.98 2.70
N ILE A 23 11.51 -7.92 2.11
CA ILE A 23 10.52 -7.04 2.75
C ILE A 23 9.25 -7.83 3.08
N ALA A 24 8.74 -8.63 2.13
CA ALA A 24 7.55 -9.43 2.31
C ALA A 24 7.65 -10.37 3.53
N LYS A 25 8.80 -11.03 3.70
CA LYS A 25 9.05 -11.96 4.82
C LYS A 25 9.28 -11.28 6.16
N THR A 26 9.72 -10.03 6.17
CA THR A 26 10.20 -9.36 7.39
C THR A 26 9.32 -8.21 7.88
N LYS A 27 8.42 -7.65 7.06
CA LYS A 27 7.53 -6.55 7.47
C LYS A 27 6.60 -6.90 8.65
N GLY A 28 6.27 -8.18 8.79
CA GLY A 28 5.48 -8.70 9.92
C GLY A 28 6.23 -8.72 11.26
N SER A 29 7.55 -8.79 11.26
CA SER A 29 8.38 -8.87 12.47
C SER A 29 9.17 -7.59 12.74
N ASN A 30 9.51 -6.81 11.71
CA ASN A 30 10.30 -5.58 11.83
C ASN A 30 9.50 -4.34 11.36
N TRP A 31 9.28 -3.38 12.27
CA TRP A 31 8.55 -2.14 11.99
C TRP A 31 9.24 -1.22 10.99
N TYR A 32 10.57 -1.21 10.94
CA TYR A 32 11.32 -0.43 9.96
C TYR A 32 11.09 -0.97 8.55
N HIS A 33 11.07 -2.29 8.38
CA HIS A 33 10.81 -2.90 7.06
C HIS A 33 9.37 -2.66 6.60
N LEU A 34 8.40 -2.66 7.52
CA LEU A 34 7.03 -2.22 7.23
C LEU A 34 7.01 -0.76 6.77
N PHE A 35 7.67 0.15 7.50
CA PHE A 35 7.72 1.56 7.13
C PHE A 35 8.32 1.77 5.73
N VAL A 36 9.44 1.09 5.43
CA VAL A 36 10.07 1.12 4.10
C VAL A 36 9.11 0.63 3.03
N HIS A 37 8.38 -0.46 3.28
CA HIS A 37 7.37 -0.96 2.36
C HIS A 37 6.24 0.06 2.12
N CYS A 38 5.68 0.66 3.18
CA CYS A 38 4.64 1.69 3.04
C CYS A 38 5.15 2.90 2.22
N ALA A 39 6.41 3.29 2.41
CA ALA A 39 7.01 4.39 1.65
C ALA A 39 7.18 4.01 0.16
N LEU A 40 7.65 2.80 -0.13
CA LEU A 40 7.76 2.28 -1.50
C LEU A 40 6.38 2.11 -2.15
N TYR A 41 5.38 1.66 -1.40
CA TYR A 41 4.00 1.53 -1.87
C TYR A 41 3.42 2.88 -2.32
N CYS A 42 3.76 3.98 -1.63
CA CYS A 42 3.34 5.32 -2.00
C CYS A 42 4.07 5.89 -3.24
N LEU A 43 5.25 5.36 -3.62
CA LEU A 43 6.02 5.89 -4.75
C LEU A 43 5.24 5.96 -6.07
N PRO A 44 4.57 4.89 -6.55
CA PRO A 44 3.78 4.98 -7.79
C PRO A 44 2.61 5.97 -7.70
N PHE A 45 1.97 6.10 -6.53
CA PHE A 45 0.92 7.10 -6.32
C PHE A 45 1.48 8.53 -6.40
N TYR A 46 2.64 8.78 -5.79
CA TYR A 46 3.33 10.07 -5.89
C TYR A 46 3.71 10.40 -7.34
N LEU A 47 4.22 9.43 -8.11
CA LEU A 47 4.56 9.65 -9.51
C LEU A 47 3.33 9.90 -10.40
N ALA A 48 2.19 9.26 -10.10
CA ALA A 48 0.97 9.41 -10.87
C ALA A 48 0.16 10.67 -10.52
N PHE A 49 0.17 11.10 -9.25
CA PHE A 49 -0.74 12.14 -8.73
C PHE A 49 -0.04 13.29 -8.00
N GLY A 50 1.28 13.22 -7.78
CA GLY A 50 2.06 14.22 -7.04
C GLY A 50 1.94 14.13 -5.52
N LEU A 51 2.57 15.08 -4.83
CA LEU A 51 2.49 15.22 -3.37
C LEU A 51 1.13 15.83 -2.99
N THR A 52 0.23 14.98 -2.52
CA THR A 52 -1.16 15.34 -2.22
C THR A 52 -1.55 14.83 -0.83
N TRP A 53 -2.62 15.36 -0.24
CA TRP A 53 -3.08 14.90 1.08
C TRP A 53 -3.59 13.44 1.03
N GLN A 54 -4.11 13.01 -0.12
CA GLN A 54 -4.49 11.63 -0.42
C GLN A 54 -3.31 10.66 -0.22
N LEU A 55 -2.09 11.06 -0.59
CA LEU A 55 -0.89 10.25 -0.39
C LEU A 55 -0.63 9.97 1.10
N GLY A 56 -0.90 10.96 1.96
CA GLY A 56 -0.82 10.80 3.41
C GLY A 56 -1.84 9.80 3.95
N VAL A 57 -3.07 9.83 3.43
CA VAL A 57 -4.12 8.85 3.77
C VAL A 57 -3.70 7.45 3.36
N VAL A 58 -3.21 7.28 2.13
CA VAL A 58 -2.70 5.99 1.63
C VAL A 58 -1.56 5.48 2.52
N PHE A 59 -0.57 6.32 2.82
CA PHE A 59 0.56 5.93 3.66
C PHE A 59 0.14 5.48 5.06
N VAL A 60 -0.69 6.27 5.74
CA VAL A 60 -1.11 6.01 7.12
C VAL A 60 -1.97 4.75 7.19
N THR A 61 -2.91 4.57 6.27
CA THR A 61 -3.76 3.38 6.23
C THR A 61 -2.97 2.12 5.86
N HIS A 62 -1.99 2.20 4.96
CA HIS A 62 -1.08 1.08 4.65
C HIS A 62 -0.28 0.65 5.88
N CYS A 63 0.22 1.61 6.67
CA CYS A 63 0.88 1.33 7.95
C CYS A 63 0.00 0.60 8.97
N ILE A 64 -1.33 0.63 8.82
CA ILE A 64 -2.30 -0.02 9.71
C ILE A 64 -2.76 -1.37 9.13
N ILE A 65 -3.14 -1.43 7.85
CA ILE A 65 -3.70 -2.62 7.21
C ILE A 65 -2.67 -3.75 7.16
N ASP A 66 -1.45 -3.45 6.72
CA ASP A 66 -0.44 -4.46 6.53
C ASP A 66 -0.04 -5.22 7.80
N PRO A 67 0.18 -4.59 8.97
CA PRO A 67 0.45 -5.34 10.19
C PRO A 67 -0.77 -6.14 10.66
N LEU A 68 -2.01 -5.74 10.35
CA LEU A 68 -3.18 -6.59 10.64
C LEU A 68 -3.08 -7.93 9.89
N LYS A 69 -2.58 -7.94 8.66
CA LYS A 69 -2.29 -9.16 7.90
C LYS A 69 -1.00 -9.81 8.40
N ALA A 70 0.15 -9.16 8.21
CA ALA A 70 1.48 -9.78 8.30
C ALA A 70 1.98 -10.00 9.73
N ARG A 71 1.61 -9.13 10.67
CA ARG A 71 2.06 -9.22 12.08
C ARG A 71 1.03 -9.92 12.96
N TYR A 72 -0.22 -9.50 12.88
CA TYR A 72 -1.28 -9.93 13.80
C TYR A 72 -2.17 -11.04 13.25
N GLN A 73 -2.07 -11.34 11.95
CA GLN A 73 -2.84 -12.41 11.30
C GLN A 73 -4.35 -12.29 11.56
N LYS A 74 -4.87 -11.05 11.60
CA LYS A 74 -6.28 -10.72 11.89
C LYS A 74 -7.15 -10.64 10.64
N ILE A 75 -6.55 -10.44 9.49
CA ILE A 75 -7.24 -10.33 8.21
C ILE A 75 -6.62 -11.27 7.17
N SER A 76 -7.43 -11.71 6.22
CA SER A 76 -6.96 -12.54 5.11
C SER A 76 -6.22 -11.70 4.05
N TYR A 77 -5.49 -12.38 3.17
CA TYR A 77 -4.90 -11.75 1.99
C TYR A 77 -5.94 -11.04 1.12
N VAL A 78 -7.10 -11.65 0.88
CA VAL A 78 -8.15 -11.03 0.06
C VAL A 78 -8.68 -9.76 0.73
N THR A 79 -8.89 -9.80 2.05
CA THR A 79 -9.35 -8.64 2.83
C THR A 79 -8.34 -7.50 2.75
N ASP A 80 -7.05 -7.79 2.89
CA ASP A 80 -5.96 -6.83 2.76
C ASP A 80 -5.96 -6.11 1.40
N GLN A 81 -6.02 -6.87 0.30
CA GLN A 81 -6.04 -6.31 -1.05
C GLN A 81 -7.29 -5.46 -1.31
N VAL A 82 -8.47 -5.91 -0.86
CA VAL A 82 -9.72 -5.14 -0.98
C VAL A 82 -9.63 -3.81 -0.22
N LEU A 83 -9.05 -3.82 1.00
CA LEU A 83 -8.89 -2.60 1.79
C LEU A 83 -7.93 -1.61 1.11
N HIS A 84 -6.82 -2.06 0.53
CA HIS A 84 -5.89 -1.19 -0.20
C HIS A 84 -6.54 -0.52 -1.42
N TYR A 85 -7.33 -1.28 -2.20
CA TYR A 85 -8.08 -0.70 -3.31
C TYR A 85 -9.16 0.27 -2.83
N PHE A 86 -9.89 -0.07 -1.77
CA PHE A 86 -10.90 0.82 -1.18
C PHE A 86 -10.29 2.15 -0.71
N VAL A 87 -9.16 2.10 -0.01
CA VAL A 87 -8.40 3.31 0.40
C VAL A 87 -7.99 4.13 -0.82
N SER A 88 -7.50 3.49 -1.89
CA SER A 88 -7.04 4.19 -3.10
C SER A 88 -8.13 5.04 -3.77
N LEU A 89 -9.41 4.75 -3.51
CA LEU A 89 -10.54 5.55 -4.00
C LEU A 89 -10.56 6.98 -3.43
N VAL A 90 -9.77 7.29 -2.40
CA VAL A 90 -9.58 8.65 -1.90
C VAL A 90 -9.11 9.63 -2.99
N TYR A 91 -8.46 9.13 -4.07
CA TYR A 91 -8.05 9.94 -5.24
C TYR A 91 -9.20 10.38 -6.16
N PHE A 92 -10.44 10.01 -5.84
CA PHE A 92 -11.65 10.57 -6.44
C PHE A 92 -12.19 11.80 -5.70
N LEU A 93 -11.68 12.10 -4.50
CA LEU A 93 -11.93 13.33 -3.75
C LEU A 93 -10.93 14.41 -4.15
#